data_AF-A0A2E3USE2-F1
#
_entry.id   AF-A0A2E3USE2-F1
#
_cell.length_a   1.000
_cell.length_b   1.000
_cell.length_c   1.000
_cell.angle_alpha   90.00
_cell.angle_beta   90.00
_cell.angle_gamma   90.00
#
_symmetry.space_group_name_H-M   'P 1'
#
loop_
_entity.id
_entity.type
_entity.pdbx_description
1 polymer ?
#
loop_
_entity_poly.entity_id
_entity_poly.type
_entity_poly.pdbx_seq_one_letter_code
_entity_poly.pdbx_strand_id
1 'polypeptide(L)'
;MEKCEHTLDYLMENDLLSTEELESVMFQIVTILYTYQKVFQFTHNDLHTNNIMYVNTEQTHLTYRIMGKVYKIPTFGKIYKIIDFGRAIYTYKEKLLCSDSFSTNGTAHTQYNFGPYYNAKKPVIEPNYSFDLCRLACSIFDFICDDINHIKTYRKDTPIYDLIFSWLYDDNGRNMLYRSNGDDKYPGFKLYKMISKIVHGHLPEKQYDHSCFKKFLVEKEEDIKDDSLVDIDWMELKGGKE
;
A
#
# COMPACT_ATOMS: atom_id res chain seq x y z
N MET A 1 -15.03 -4.68 -15.39
CA MET A 1 -14.63 -4.12 -14.09
C MET A 1 -15.88 -3.83 -13.30
N GLU A 2 -15.87 -4.09 -12.00
CA GLU A 2 -16.93 -3.66 -11.09
C GLU A 2 -16.95 -2.13 -11.02
N LYS A 3 -18.15 -1.54 -10.88
CA LYS A 3 -18.30 -0.09 -10.79
C LYS A 3 -18.10 0.33 -9.33
N CYS A 4 -17.03 1.07 -9.06
CA CYS A 4 -16.78 1.69 -7.76
C CYS A 4 -17.52 3.02 -7.61
N GLU A 5 -17.62 3.50 -6.37
CA GLU A 5 -18.29 4.77 -6.02
C GLU A 5 -17.31 5.96 -6.11
N HIS A 6 -16.58 6.25 -5.02
CA HIS A 6 -15.63 7.36 -4.93
C HIS A 6 -14.21 6.86 -4.61
N THR A 7 -13.23 7.73 -4.80
CA THR A 7 -11.83 7.49 -4.41
C THR A 7 -11.62 7.74 -2.92
N LEU A 8 -10.54 7.18 -2.36
CA LEU A 8 -10.07 7.52 -1.02
C LEU A 8 -9.73 9.01 -0.92
N ASP A 9 -9.18 9.57 -2.00
CA ASP A 9 -8.88 11.00 -2.14
C ASP A 9 -10.12 11.86 -1.89
N TYR A 10 -11.22 11.55 -2.58
CA TYR A 10 -12.50 12.24 -2.39
C TYR A 10 -12.97 12.16 -0.92
N LEU A 11 -12.84 11.01 -0.28
CA LEU A 11 -13.24 10.86 1.12
C LEU A 11 -12.38 11.70 2.07
N MET A 12 -11.08 11.80 1.81
CA MET A 12 -10.15 12.61 2.61
C MET A 12 -10.34 14.12 2.38
N GLU A 13 -10.46 14.55 1.12
CA GLU A 13 -10.69 15.97 0.77
C GLU A 13 -11.98 16.53 1.37
N ASN A 14 -13.01 15.70 1.53
CA ASN A 14 -14.30 16.10 2.05
C ASN A 14 -14.50 15.77 3.54
N ASP A 15 -13.45 15.37 4.25
CA ASP A 15 -13.48 15.00 5.69
C ASP A 15 -14.57 13.97 6.02
N LEU A 16 -14.68 12.94 5.18
CA LEU A 16 -15.71 11.88 5.25
C LEU A 16 -15.19 10.57 5.84
N LEU A 17 -14.04 10.61 6.53
CA LEU A 17 -13.43 9.45 7.17
C LEU A 17 -13.15 9.72 8.63
N SER A 18 -13.69 8.89 9.52
CA SER A 18 -13.20 8.82 10.89
C SER A 18 -11.82 8.16 10.94
N THR A 19 -11.11 8.34 12.07
CA THR A 19 -9.86 7.64 12.35
C THR A 19 -10.02 6.12 12.27
N GLU A 20 -11.13 5.58 12.78
CA GLU A 20 -11.45 4.15 12.74
C GLU A 20 -11.75 3.65 11.33
N GLU A 21 -12.43 4.46 10.51
CA GLU A 21 -12.61 4.15 9.10
C GLU A 21 -11.27 4.13 8.37
N LEU A 22 -10.37 5.09 8.62
CA LEU A 22 -9.03 5.13 8.04
C LEU A 22 -8.21 3.89 8.42
N GLU A 23 -8.31 3.42 9.66
CA GLU A 23 -7.68 2.17 10.10
C GLU A 23 -8.19 0.96 9.33
N SER A 24 -9.52 0.88 9.10
CA SER A 24 -10.12 -0.17 8.27
C SER A 24 -9.63 -0.09 6.82
N VAL A 25 -9.58 1.12 6.23
CA VAL A 25 -9.06 1.33 4.88
C VAL A 25 -7.63 0.81 4.79
N MET A 26 -6.73 1.25 5.68
CA MET A 26 -5.34 0.87 5.63
C MET A 26 -5.14 -0.62 5.86
N PHE A 27 -5.93 -1.25 6.74
CA PHE A 27 -5.87 -2.71 6.92
C PHE A 27 -6.25 -3.45 5.64
N GLN A 28 -7.34 -3.04 4.97
CA GLN A 28 -7.78 -3.63 3.70
C GLN A 28 -6.72 -3.47 2.61
N ILE A 29 -6.14 -2.26 2.46
CA ILE A 29 -5.13 -1.98 1.43
C ILE A 29 -3.83 -2.74 1.68
N VAL A 30 -3.33 -2.77 2.92
CA VAL A 30 -2.16 -3.58 3.28
C VAL A 30 -2.42 -5.05 2.98
N THR A 31 -3.63 -5.56 3.26
CA THR A 31 -4.00 -6.95 2.98
C THR A 31 -4.10 -7.27 1.50
N ILE A 32 -4.61 -6.34 0.67
CA ILE A 32 -4.60 -6.48 -0.79
C ILE A 32 -3.15 -6.53 -1.31
N LEU A 33 -2.29 -5.60 -0.88
CA LEU A 33 -0.89 -5.56 -1.30
C LEU A 33 -0.13 -6.81 -0.85
N TYR A 34 -0.28 -7.24 0.40
CA TYR A 34 0.33 -8.47 0.91
C TYR A 34 -0.08 -9.67 0.07
N THR A 35 -1.37 -9.81 -0.24
CA THR A 35 -1.90 -10.89 -1.07
C THR A 35 -1.31 -10.85 -2.48
N TYR A 36 -1.26 -9.68 -3.12
CA TYR A 36 -0.69 -9.53 -4.45
C TYR A 36 0.82 -9.81 -4.48
N GLN A 37 1.56 -9.40 -3.45
CA GLN A 37 2.98 -9.69 -3.33
C GLN A 37 3.25 -11.18 -3.14
N LYS A 38 2.50 -11.83 -2.24
CA LYS A 38 2.58 -13.28 -1.99
C LYS A 38 2.27 -14.10 -3.24
N VAL A 39 1.19 -13.76 -3.94
CA VAL A 39 0.68 -14.57 -5.05
C VAL A 39 1.40 -14.23 -6.35
N PHE A 40 1.62 -12.95 -6.66
CA PHE A 40 2.04 -12.48 -7.97
C PHE A 40 3.39 -11.74 -7.98
N GLN A 41 4.14 -11.68 -6.88
CA GLN A 41 5.37 -10.87 -6.81
C GLN A 41 5.14 -9.42 -7.28
N PHE A 42 4.02 -8.85 -6.86
CA PHE A 42 3.45 -7.64 -7.44
C PHE A 42 3.99 -6.35 -6.81
N THR A 43 4.16 -5.31 -7.64
CA THR A 43 4.19 -3.91 -7.23
C THR A 43 3.24 -3.07 -8.08
N HIS A 44 2.54 -2.11 -7.47
CA HIS A 44 1.64 -1.20 -8.19
C HIS A 44 2.39 -0.08 -8.91
N ASN A 45 3.41 0.47 -8.24
CA ASN A 45 4.32 1.53 -8.73
C ASN A 45 3.68 2.91 -8.97
N ASP A 46 2.40 3.07 -8.62
CA ASP A 46 1.65 4.33 -8.67
C ASP A 46 0.50 4.39 -7.65
N LEU A 47 0.68 3.77 -6.47
CA LEU A 47 -0.39 3.69 -5.49
C LEU A 47 -0.51 5.02 -4.72
N HIS A 48 -1.55 5.78 -5.03
CA HIS A 48 -1.95 6.99 -4.30
C HIS A 48 -3.45 6.94 -3.97
N THR A 49 -3.93 7.87 -3.14
CA THR A 49 -5.33 8.00 -2.71
C THR A 49 -6.35 7.94 -3.86
N ASN A 50 -6.04 8.54 -5.02
CA ASN A 50 -6.91 8.45 -6.22
C ASN A 50 -6.99 7.05 -6.86
N ASN A 51 -6.02 6.17 -6.61
CA ASN A 51 -5.99 4.79 -7.12
C ASN A 51 -6.57 3.77 -6.11
N ILE A 52 -7.23 4.27 -5.07
CA ILE A 52 -8.01 3.48 -4.12
C ILE A 52 -9.45 3.94 -4.22
N MET A 53 -10.36 3.02 -4.51
CA MET A 53 -11.80 3.28 -4.52
C MET A 53 -12.51 2.29 -3.60
N TYR A 54 -13.82 2.46 -3.41
CA TYR A 54 -14.62 1.48 -2.68
C TYR A 54 -15.92 1.12 -3.40
N VAL A 55 -16.49 0.00 -2.97
CA VAL A 55 -17.88 -0.39 -3.23
C VAL A 55 -18.61 -0.51 -1.91
N ASN A 56 -19.92 -0.26 -1.92
CA ASN A 56 -20.75 -0.42 -0.73
C ASN A 56 -20.98 -1.90 -0.41
N THR A 57 -21.09 -2.23 0.88
CA THR A 57 -21.40 -3.58 1.35
C THR A 57 -22.32 -3.56 2.57
N GLU A 58 -23.19 -4.55 2.69
CA GLU A 58 -23.97 -4.82 3.89
C GLU A 58 -23.18 -5.65 4.92
N GLN A 59 -22.08 -6.28 4.49
CA GLN A 59 -21.21 -7.04 5.38
C GLN A 59 -20.55 -6.08 6.37
N THR A 60 -20.76 -6.31 7.67
CA THR A 60 -20.27 -5.39 8.71
C THR A 60 -18.79 -5.58 9.04
N HIS A 61 -18.24 -6.77 8.79
CA HIS A 61 -16.85 -7.12 9.10
C HIS A 61 -16.25 -8.04 8.06
N LEU A 62 -14.97 -7.86 7.76
CA LEU A 62 -14.14 -8.80 6.98
C LEU A 62 -13.28 -9.61 7.97
N THR A 63 -13.13 -10.91 7.71
CA THR A 63 -12.30 -11.79 8.54
C THR A 63 -11.23 -12.44 7.67
N TYR A 64 -9.96 -12.31 8.07
CA TYR A 64 -8.81 -12.80 7.31
C TYR A 64 -7.94 -13.70 8.18
N ARG A 65 -7.42 -14.80 7.60
CA ARG A 65 -6.26 -15.51 8.16
C ARG A 65 -5.00 -15.06 7.42
N ILE A 66 -4.06 -14.49 8.16
CA ILE A 66 -2.80 -13.92 7.64
C ILE A 66 -1.67 -14.31 8.59
N MET A 67 -0.66 -15.00 8.07
CA MET A 67 0.52 -15.47 8.79
C MET A 67 0.19 -16.23 10.08
N GLY A 68 -0.79 -17.13 9.99
CA GLY A 68 -1.27 -17.97 11.10
C GLY A 68 -2.12 -17.23 12.14
N LYS A 69 -2.37 -15.94 11.95
CA LYS A 69 -3.20 -15.11 12.84
C LYS A 69 -4.53 -14.76 12.16
N VAL A 70 -5.58 -14.65 12.95
CA VAL A 70 -6.90 -14.26 12.44
C VAL A 70 -7.21 -12.83 12.83
N TYR A 71 -7.64 -12.03 11.85
CA TYR A 71 -7.99 -10.64 12.02
C TYR A 71 -9.45 -10.42 11.63
N LYS A 72 -10.17 -9.61 12.39
CA LYS A 72 -11.55 -9.21 12.09
C LYS A 72 -11.64 -7.70 12.13
N ILE A 73 -11.97 -7.10 10.98
CA ILE A 73 -12.00 -5.64 10.81
C ILE A 73 -13.40 -5.17 10.39
N PRO A 74 -13.92 -4.07 10.95
CA PRO A 74 -15.19 -3.49 10.52
C PRO A 74 -15.06 -2.91 9.11
N THR A 75 -16.09 -3.05 8.28
CA THR A 75 -16.10 -2.49 6.91
C THR A 75 -16.55 -1.04 6.86
N PHE A 76 -17.33 -0.60 7.87
CA PHE A 76 -18.08 0.66 7.83
C PHE A 76 -18.89 0.83 6.54
N GLY A 77 -19.42 -0.30 6.04
CA GLY A 77 -20.21 -0.37 4.81
C GLY A 77 -19.39 -0.25 3.52
N LYS A 78 -18.05 -0.30 3.57
CA LYS A 78 -17.16 -0.11 2.41
C LYS A 78 -16.15 -1.26 2.26
N ILE A 79 -16.01 -1.77 1.03
CA ILE A 79 -14.92 -2.66 0.62
C ILE A 79 -14.02 -1.89 -0.33
N TYR A 80 -12.77 -1.67 0.09
CA TYR A 80 -11.80 -0.92 -0.70
C TYR A 80 -11.13 -1.78 -1.77
N LYS A 81 -10.77 -1.15 -2.89
CA LYS A 81 -10.16 -1.77 -4.07
C LYS A 81 -9.04 -0.87 -4.57
N ILE A 82 -7.93 -1.51 -4.94
CA ILE A 82 -6.85 -0.86 -5.69
C ILE A 82 -7.20 -0.94 -7.18
N ILE A 83 -7.05 0.19 -7.88
CA ILE A 83 -7.31 0.33 -9.32
C ILE A 83 -6.10 0.95 -10.03
N ASP A 84 -6.16 1.03 -11.37
CA ASP A 84 -5.10 1.58 -12.22
C ASP A 84 -3.76 0.85 -12.15
N PHE A 85 -3.78 -0.39 -12.64
CA PHE A 85 -2.60 -1.24 -12.78
C PHE A 85 -1.70 -0.85 -13.97
N GLY A 86 -1.83 0.36 -14.53
CA GLY A 86 -1.10 0.81 -15.71
C GLY A 86 0.43 0.80 -15.54
N ARG A 87 0.93 0.89 -14.30
CA ARG A 87 2.35 0.76 -13.95
C ARG A 87 2.68 -0.51 -13.17
N ALA A 88 1.76 -1.45 -13.06
CA ALA A 88 2.00 -2.65 -12.28
C ALA A 88 3.14 -3.49 -12.87
N ILE A 89 3.88 -4.15 -11.99
CA ILE A 89 4.90 -5.15 -12.33
C ILE A 89 4.57 -6.38 -11.51
N TYR A 90 4.44 -7.53 -12.16
CA TYR A 90 4.05 -8.77 -11.48
C TYR A 90 4.42 -10.00 -12.30
N THR A 91 4.50 -11.14 -11.63
CA THR A 91 4.76 -12.45 -12.22
C THR A 91 3.46 -13.24 -12.34
N TYR A 92 3.17 -13.76 -13.53
CA TYR A 92 2.05 -14.68 -13.78
C TYR A 92 2.51 -15.86 -14.62
N LYS A 93 2.25 -17.09 -14.16
CA LYS A 93 2.74 -18.34 -14.78
C LYS A 93 4.24 -18.27 -15.08
N GLU A 94 5.03 -17.87 -14.07
CA GLU A 94 6.49 -17.72 -14.13
C GLU A 94 7.02 -16.66 -15.12
N LYS A 95 6.12 -15.86 -15.72
CA LYS A 95 6.49 -14.77 -16.62
C LYS A 95 6.37 -13.44 -15.91
N LEU A 96 7.46 -12.68 -15.89
CA LEU A 96 7.46 -11.29 -15.48
C LEU A 96 6.71 -10.45 -16.51
N LEU A 97 5.63 -9.80 -16.08
CA LEU A 97 4.92 -8.77 -16.83
C LEU A 97 5.36 -7.40 -16.31
N CYS A 98 5.77 -6.54 -17.23
CA CYS A 98 6.23 -5.20 -16.92
C CYS A 98 5.60 -4.22 -17.93
N SER A 99 4.96 -3.17 -17.42
CA SER A 99 4.30 -2.16 -18.24
C SER A 99 5.27 -1.47 -19.22
N ASP A 100 4.78 -1.10 -20.40
CA ASP A 100 5.50 -0.26 -21.37
C ASP A 100 5.67 1.19 -20.88
N SER A 101 4.97 1.58 -19.80
CA SER A 101 5.18 2.84 -19.10
C SER A 101 6.63 3.01 -18.62
N PHE A 102 7.39 1.93 -18.38
CA PHE A 102 8.79 2.00 -17.99
C PHE A 102 9.78 2.08 -19.17
N SER A 103 9.28 1.97 -20.41
CA SER A 103 10.08 2.13 -21.62
C SER A 103 10.60 3.56 -21.79
N THR A 104 11.49 3.78 -22.76
CA THR A 104 12.08 5.11 -23.03
C THR A 104 11.05 6.18 -23.40
N ASN A 105 9.89 5.78 -23.91
CA ASN A 105 8.80 6.68 -24.30
C ASN A 105 7.65 6.70 -23.28
N GLY A 106 7.75 5.91 -22.22
CA GLY A 106 6.69 5.77 -21.22
C GLY A 106 6.73 6.83 -20.13
N THR A 107 5.62 6.98 -19.43
CA THR A 107 5.43 7.97 -18.36
C THR A 107 6.20 7.64 -17.07
N ALA A 108 6.75 6.43 -16.95
CA ALA A 108 7.52 5.93 -15.82
C ALA A 108 9.01 5.72 -16.16
N HIS A 109 9.47 6.22 -17.31
CA HIS A 109 10.83 6.04 -17.76
C HIS A 109 11.85 6.47 -16.69
N THR A 110 12.86 5.64 -16.47
CA THR A 110 13.95 5.85 -15.48
C THR A 110 13.59 5.66 -14.00
N GLN A 111 12.37 5.23 -13.69
CA GLN A 111 12.00 4.78 -12.33
C GLN A 111 12.82 3.55 -11.94
N TYR A 112 12.82 2.55 -12.82
CA TYR A 112 13.59 1.32 -12.68
C TYR A 112 14.66 1.18 -13.78
N ASN A 113 15.61 0.28 -13.56
CA ASN A 113 16.62 -0.12 -14.53
C ASN A 113 16.86 -1.63 -14.39
N PHE A 114 15.94 -2.42 -14.96
CA PHE A 114 15.91 -3.87 -14.83
C PHE A 114 15.13 -4.50 -16.00
N GLY A 115 15.22 -5.82 -16.13
CA GLY A 115 14.39 -6.58 -17.06
C GLY A 115 14.46 -6.05 -18.50
N PRO A 116 13.32 -5.89 -19.20
CA PRO A 116 13.27 -5.41 -20.59
C PRO A 116 13.82 -3.99 -20.80
N TYR A 117 13.96 -3.19 -19.74
CA TYR A 117 14.36 -1.79 -19.81
C TYR A 117 15.77 -1.54 -19.26
N TYR A 118 16.54 -2.62 -19.07
CA TYR A 118 17.88 -2.55 -18.52
C TYR A 118 18.86 -1.82 -19.45
N ASN A 119 19.63 -0.91 -18.86
CA ASN A 119 20.75 -0.22 -19.46
C ASN A 119 22.02 -0.47 -18.64
N ALA A 120 22.97 -1.18 -19.24
CA ALA A 120 24.24 -1.55 -18.61
C ALA A 120 25.12 -0.36 -18.19
N LYS A 121 24.85 0.85 -18.70
CA LYS A 121 25.57 2.08 -18.32
C LYS A 121 25.04 2.71 -17.03
N LYS A 122 23.96 2.18 -16.45
CA LYS A 122 23.30 2.71 -15.24
C LYS A 122 23.24 1.62 -14.16
N PRO A 123 23.21 2.00 -12.87
CA PRO A 123 23.00 1.04 -11.78
C PRO A 123 21.67 0.31 -11.93
N VAL A 124 21.65 -0.98 -11.55
CA VAL A 124 20.40 -1.76 -11.50
C VAL A 124 19.47 -1.14 -10.45
N ILE A 125 18.18 -1.02 -10.80
CA ILE A 125 17.13 -0.58 -9.88
C ILE A 125 15.94 -1.50 -10.15
N GLU A 126 15.70 -2.44 -9.25
CA GLU A 126 14.59 -3.37 -9.34
C GLU A 126 13.33 -2.79 -8.69
N PRO A 127 12.13 -3.28 -9.07
CA PRO A 127 10.92 -3.04 -8.30
C PRO A 127 11.10 -3.51 -6.87
N ASN A 128 10.55 -2.76 -5.92
CA ASN A 128 10.60 -3.12 -4.52
C ASN A 128 9.21 -3.01 -3.89
N TYR A 129 8.89 -3.96 -3.01
CA TYR A 129 7.58 -4.08 -2.37
C TYR A 129 7.23 -2.95 -1.40
N SER A 130 8.24 -2.20 -0.96
CA SER A 130 8.08 -1.06 -0.06
C SER A 130 7.64 0.21 -0.78
N PHE A 131 7.72 0.22 -2.11
CA PHE A 131 7.37 1.37 -2.94
C PHE A 131 5.92 1.81 -2.71
N ASP A 132 4.99 0.86 -2.75
CA ASP A 132 3.55 1.16 -2.78
C ASP A 132 3.07 1.82 -1.48
N LEU A 133 3.51 1.31 -0.32
CA LEU A 133 3.15 1.92 0.98
C LEU A 133 3.79 3.30 1.16
N CYS A 134 5.04 3.47 0.75
CA CYS A 134 5.68 4.79 0.81
C CYS A 134 4.98 5.79 -0.10
N ARG A 135 4.65 5.40 -1.34
CA ARG A 135 3.95 6.28 -2.29
C ARG A 135 2.54 6.63 -1.81
N LEU A 136 1.84 5.69 -1.18
CA LEU A 136 0.52 5.92 -0.59
C LEU A 136 0.60 6.89 0.59
N ALA A 137 1.53 6.69 1.52
CA ALA A 137 1.74 7.62 2.63
C ALA A 137 2.05 9.04 2.13
N CYS A 138 2.85 9.16 1.07
CA CYS A 138 3.14 10.44 0.45
C CYS A 138 1.88 11.17 -0.06
N SER A 139 0.86 10.46 -0.54
CA SER A 139 -0.42 11.09 -0.94
C SER A 139 -1.38 11.34 0.21
N ILE A 140 -1.22 10.65 1.34
CA ILE A 140 -2.11 10.81 2.50
C ILE A 140 -1.64 11.95 3.41
N PHE A 141 -0.33 12.18 3.51
CA PHE A 141 0.28 13.03 4.53
C PHE A 141 -0.35 14.43 4.63
N ASP A 142 -0.55 15.11 3.49
CA ASP A 142 -1.05 16.50 3.46
C ASP A 142 -2.52 16.62 3.88
N PHE A 143 -3.29 15.53 3.90
CA PHE A 143 -4.65 15.53 4.45
C PHE A 143 -4.68 15.45 5.98
N ILE A 144 -3.56 15.04 6.61
CA ILE A 144 -3.49 14.75 8.04
C ILE A 144 -2.61 15.77 8.77
N CYS A 145 -1.49 16.18 8.16
CA CYS A 145 -0.45 16.94 8.84
C CYS A 145 -0.09 18.23 8.09
N ASP A 146 -0.65 19.35 8.56
CA ASP A 146 -0.45 20.67 7.94
C ASP A 146 0.98 21.22 8.07
N ASP A 147 1.73 20.77 9.08
CA ASP A 147 3.13 21.16 9.30
C ASP A 147 3.93 19.94 9.76
N ILE A 148 4.96 19.60 8.96
CA ILE A 148 5.89 18.50 9.23
C ILE A 148 6.53 18.58 10.63
N ASN A 149 6.69 19.77 11.20
CA ASN A 149 7.22 19.93 12.56
C ASN A 149 6.32 19.32 13.64
N HIS A 150 5.02 19.18 13.36
CA HIS A 150 4.03 18.56 14.24
C HIS A 150 3.90 17.05 14.05
N ILE A 151 4.63 16.43 13.11
CA ILE A 151 4.51 15.00 12.80
C ILE A 151 4.60 14.12 14.05
N LYS A 152 5.48 14.45 15.01
CA LYS A 152 5.65 13.66 16.24
C LYS A 152 4.41 13.67 17.13
N THR A 153 3.65 14.76 17.15
CA THR A 153 2.41 14.89 17.92
C THR A 153 1.34 13.96 17.32
N TYR A 154 1.10 14.08 16.01
CA TYR A 154 0.14 13.22 15.30
C TYR A 154 0.45 11.72 15.48
N ARG A 155 1.73 11.33 15.35
CA ARG A 155 2.17 9.94 15.56
C ARG A 155 1.92 9.45 16.99
N LYS A 156 2.16 10.31 17.99
CA LYS A 156 1.99 9.94 19.39
C LYS A 156 0.52 9.73 19.75
N ASP A 157 -0.35 10.60 19.23
CA ASP A 157 -1.74 10.68 19.69
C ASP A 157 -2.67 9.72 18.94
N THR A 158 -2.30 9.31 17.72
CA THR A 158 -3.17 8.49 16.85
C THR A 158 -2.37 7.36 16.17
N PRO A 159 -2.59 6.09 16.55
CA PRO A 159 -1.82 4.96 16.05
C PRO A 159 -1.83 4.78 14.52
N ILE A 160 -2.91 5.13 13.83
CA ILE A 160 -2.98 5.06 12.36
C ILE A 160 -2.08 6.11 11.70
N TYR A 161 -1.93 7.28 12.30
CA TYR A 161 -1.00 8.30 11.82
C TYR A 161 0.44 7.86 12.04
N ASP A 162 0.75 7.20 13.17
CA ASP A 162 2.07 6.58 13.36
C ASP A 162 2.39 5.53 12.29
N LEU A 163 1.43 4.65 11.99
CA LEU A 163 1.58 3.62 10.97
C LEU A 163 1.87 4.25 9.60
N ILE A 164 1.00 5.16 9.13
CA ILE A 164 1.12 5.77 7.80
C ILE A 164 2.41 6.60 7.71
N PHE A 165 2.72 7.41 8.73
CA PHE A 165 3.89 8.27 8.70
C PHE A 165 5.20 7.49 8.83
N SER A 166 5.18 6.28 9.42
CA SER A 166 6.35 5.41 9.43
C SER A 166 6.82 5.04 8.01
N TRP A 167 5.91 5.00 7.03
CA TRP A 167 6.22 4.67 5.64
C TRP A 167 6.91 5.81 4.87
N LEU A 168 7.01 7.00 5.45
CA LEU A 168 7.62 8.18 4.81
C LEU A 168 9.14 8.23 4.91
N TYR A 169 9.79 7.25 5.52
CA TYR A 169 11.23 7.30 5.79
C TYR A 169 12.02 6.39 4.85
N ASP A 170 13.15 6.89 4.33
CA ASP A 170 14.10 6.11 3.55
C ASP A 170 14.92 5.13 4.39
N ASP A 171 15.74 4.32 3.73
CA ASP A 171 16.61 3.31 4.36
C ASP A 171 17.61 3.91 5.37
N ASN A 172 17.81 5.23 5.34
CA ASN A 172 18.66 5.97 6.27
C ASN A 172 17.85 6.79 7.31
N GLY A 173 16.53 6.53 7.41
CA GLY A 173 15.65 7.20 8.37
C GLY A 173 15.34 8.66 8.02
N ARG A 174 15.49 9.09 6.76
CA ARG A 174 15.18 10.47 6.35
C ARG A 174 13.80 10.53 5.69
N ASN A 175 13.02 11.53 6.05
CA ASN A 175 11.69 11.76 5.47
C ASN A 175 11.77 11.96 3.93
N MET A 176 10.82 11.40 3.18
CA MET A 176 10.77 11.40 1.72
C MET A 176 10.07 12.60 1.10
N LEU A 177 9.13 13.23 1.83
CA LEU A 177 8.37 14.38 1.36
C LEU A 177 9.12 15.69 1.61
N TYR A 178 9.57 15.89 2.86
CA TYR A 178 10.06 17.19 3.32
C TYR A 178 11.51 17.15 3.79
N ARG A 179 12.18 18.28 3.60
CA ARG A 179 13.44 18.61 4.25
C ARG A 179 13.16 19.14 5.65
N SER A 180 14.21 19.24 6.47
CA SER A 180 14.11 19.79 7.83
C SER A 180 13.69 21.27 7.88
N ASN A 181 13.78 21.98 6.76
CA ASN A 181 13.34 23.37 6.62
C ASN A 181 11.90 23.50 6.07
N GLY A 182 11.18 22.39 5.86
CA GLY A 182 9.80 22.39 5.34
C GLY A 182 9.67 22.37 3.82
N ASP A 183 10.78 22.50 3.07
CA ASP A 183 10.74 22.45 1.60
C ASP A 183 10.53 21.02 1.08
N ASP A 184 9.85 20.91 -0.06
CA ASP A 184 9.76 19.67 -0.83
C ASP A 184 11.14 19.07 -1.11
N LYS A 185 11.33 17.82 -0.69
CA LYS A 185 12.61 17.11 -0.83
C LYS A 185 12.81 16.63 -2.26
N TYR A 186 11.76 16.05 -2.86
CA TYR A 186 11.78 15.43 -4.18
C TYR A 186 10.57 15.84 -5.03
N PRO A 187 10.62 16.96 -5.76
CA PRO A 187 9.48 17.43 -6.55
C PRO A 187 9.18 16.52 -7.75
N GLY A 188 7.88 16.34 -8.04
CA GLY A 188 7.37 15.63 -9.20
C GLY A 188 7.87 14.18 -9.32
N PHE A 189 8.22 13.76 -10.54
CA PHE A 189 8.65 12.37 -10.80
C PHE A 189 9.97 11.98 -10.11
N LYS A 190 10.70 12.94 -9.55
CA LYS A 190 11.90 12.64 -8.74
C LYS A 190 11.52 11.82 -7.51
N LEU A 191 10.36 12.05 -6.90
CA LEU A 191 9.88 11.29 -5.74
C LEU A 191 9.84 9.79 -6.04
N TYR A 192 9.17 9.41 -7.14
CA TYR A 192 9.06 8.01 -7.61
C TYR A 192 10.43 7.36 -7.79
N LYS A 193 11.36 8.06 -8.44
CA LYS A 193 12.73 7.55 -8.64
C LYS A 193 13.48 7.36 -7.34
N MET A 194 13.24 8.20 -6.34
CA MET A 194 13.91 8.10 -5.05
C MET A 194 13.29 7.00 -4.19
N ILE A 195 11.96 6.90 -4.11
CA ILE A 195 11.29 5.78 -3.42
C ILE A 195 11.80 4.44 -3.97
N SER A 196 11.87 4.31 -5.30
CA SER A 196 12.37 3.09 -5.97
C SER A 196 13.81 2.71 -5.59
N LYS A 197 14.63 3.69 -5.21
CA LYS A 197 16.08 3.51 -4.98
C LYS A 197 16.50 3.37 -3.53
N ILE A 198 15.75 3.99 -2.61
CA ILE A 198 16.20 4.17 -1.22
C ILE A 198 15.11 3.89 -0.19
N VAL A 199 14.02 3.21 -0.56
CA VAL A 199 12.96 2.82 0.37
C VAL A 199 12.69 1.33 0.22
N HIS A 200 13.18 0.53 1.18
CA HIS A 200 13.07 -0.93 1.14
C HIS A 200 12.50 -1.53 2.44
N GLY A 201 12.27 -0.72 3.48
CA GLY A 201 11.84 -1.19 4.80
C GLY A 201 10.34 -1.49 4.98
N HIS A 202 9.47 -0.84 4.19
CA HIS A 202 8.01 -0.78 4.40
C HIS A 202 7.25 -1.91 3.70
N LEU A 203 7.47 -3.15 4.12
CA LEU A 203 6.78 -4.31 3.54
C LEU A 203 5.38 -4.48 4.14
N PRO A 204 4.31 -4.75 3.35
CA PRO A 204 2.96 -5.03 3.85
C PRO A 204 2.91 -6.06 4.97
N GLU A 205 3.66 -7.16 4.88
CA GLU A 205 3.72 -8.21 5.91
C GLU A 205 4.18 -7.70 7.29
N LYS A 206 5.02 -6.66 7.34
CA LYS A 206 5.53 -6.09 8.59
C LYS A 206 4.52 -5.18 9.28
N GLN A 207 3.48 -4.74 8.58
CA GLN A 207 2.53 -3.75 9.11
C GLN A 207 1.56 -4.36 10.12
N TYR A 208 1.34 -5.67 10.06
CA TYR A 208 0.47 -6.40 11.00
C TYR A 208 0.99 -6.43 12.44
N ASP A 209 2.28 -6.17 12.65
CA ASP A 209 2.87 -6.06 13.99
C ASP A 209 2.69 -4.68 14.63
N HIS A 210 2.20 -3.69 13.86
CA HIS A 210 1.91 -2.36 14.36
C HIS A 210 0.72 -2.37 15.33
N SER A 211 0.77 -1.53 16.37
CA SER A 211 -0.29 -1.43 17.39
C SER A 211 -1.66 -1.13 16.79
N CYS A 212 -1.69 -0.29 15.76
CA CYS A 212 -2.88 0.03 14.96
C CYS A 212 -3.63 -1.21 14.45
N PHE A 213 -2.92 -2.25 13.99
CA PHE A 213 -3.55 -3.46 13.45
C PHE A 213 -3.70 -4.58 14.48
N LYS A 214 -2.85 -4.61 15.52
CA LYS A 214 -2.94 -5.59 16.60
C LYS A 214 -4.30 -5.63 17.29
N LYS A 215 -5.00 -4.49 17.37
CA LYS A 215 -6.34 -4.42 17.96
C LYS A 215 -7.42 -5.20 17.20
N PHE A 216 -7.17 -5.57 15.95
CA PHE A 216 -8.07 -6.37 15.13
C PHE A 216 -7.81 -7.87 15.24
N LEU A 217 -6.79 -8.28 16.00
CA LEU A 217 -6.48 -9.68 16.23
C LEU A 217 -7.61 -10.36 17.01
N VAL A 218 -8.05 -11.51 16.53
CA VAL A 218 -9.03 -12.35 17.22
C VAL A 218 -8.26 -13.27 18.18
N GLU A 219 -8.50 -13.13 19.49
CA GLU A 219 -7.79 -13.91 20.51
C GLU A 219 -8.32 -15.36 20.65
N LYS A 220 -9.58 -15.61 20.28
CA LYS A 220 -10.23 -16.92 20.43
C LYS A 220 -10.83 -17.37 19.11
N GLU A 221 -10.41 -18.54 18.62
CA GLU A 221 -10.92 -19.09 17.35
C GLU A 221 -12.44 -19.38 17.38
N GLU A 222 -13.02 -19.55 18.57
CA GLU A 222 -14.45 -19.75 18.78
C GLU A 222 -15.33 -18.56 18.30
N ASP A 223 -14.74 -17.37 18.15
CA ASP A 223 -15.41 -16.17 17.65
C ASP A 223 -15.42 -16.08 16.10
N ILE A 224 -14.83 -17.07 15.42
CA ILE A 224 -14.73 -17.12 13.96
C ILE A 224 -15.95 -17.86 13.41
N LYS A 225 -16.79 -17.13 12.65
CA LYS A 225 -17.79 -17.77 11.79
C LYS A 225 -17.12 -18.15 10.46
N ASP A 226 -16.96 -19.45 10.25
CA ASP A 226 -16.16 -20.07 9.18
C ASP A 226 -16.55 -19.58 7.76
N ASP A 227 -17.85 -19.43 7.48
CA ASP A 227 -18.39 -19.16 6.13
C ASP A 227 -17.91 -17.85 5.46
N SER A 228 -17.21 -16.96 6.19
CA SER A 228 -16.70 -15.67 5.66
C SER A 228 -15.20 -15.46 5.84
N LEU A 229 -14.48 -16.47 6.32
CA LEU A 229 -13.03 -16.39 6.51
C LEU A 229 -12.32 -16.41 5.17
N VAL A 230 -11.57 -15.36 4.86
CA VAL A 230 -10.66 -15.34 3.72
C VAL A 230 -9.28 -15.77 4.19
N ASP A 231 -8.89 -17.00 3.86
CA ASP A 231 -7.59 -17.55 4.24
C ASP A 231 -6.50 -17.18 3.23
N ILE A 232 -5.72 -16.14 3.54
CA ILE A 232 -4.62 -15.65 2.70
C ILE A 232 -3.40 -16.59 2.77
N ASP A 233 -3.28 -17.38 3.84
CA ASP A 233 -2.13 -18.28 4.02
C ASP A 233 -2.11 -19.39 2.97
N TRP A 234 -3.28 -19.83 2.54
CA TRP A 234 -3.47 -20.84 1.49
C TRP A 234 -3.49 -20.28 0.06
N MET A 235 -3.39 -18.95 -0.12
CA MET A 235 -3.37 -18.37 -1.45
C MET A 235 -1.99 -18.53 -2.10
N GLU A 236 -1.94 -19.34 -3.15
CA GLU A 236 -0.76 -19.55 -3.98
C GLU A 236 -1.17 -19.53 -5.47
N LEU A 237 -0.26 -19.08 -6.34
CA LEU A 237 -0.44 -19.32 -7.77
C LEU A 237 -0.37 -20.83 -8.02
N LYS A 238 -1.51 -21.47 -8.28
CA LYS A 238 -1.53 -22.85 -8.77
C LYS A 238 -0.71 -22.89 -10.06
N GLY A 239 0.47 -23.52 -10.00
CA GLY A 239 1.28 -23.79 -11.17
C GLY A 239 0.45 -24.59 -12.16
N GLY A 240 0.19 -24.01 -13.33
CA GLY A 240 -0.57 -24.67 -14.39
C GLY A 240 0.20 -25.87 -14.91
N LYS A 241 -0.02 -27.03 -14.31
CA LYS A 241 0.10 -28.33 -14.97
C LYS A 241 -1.31 -28.80 -15.28
N GLU A 242 -1.87 -28.29 -16.36
CA GLU A 242 -2.84 -29.01 -17.19
C GLU A 242 -2.17 -29.28 -18.54
#